data_AF-A0A2K9PIT9-F1
#
_entry.id   AF-A0A2K9PIT9-F1
#
_cell.length_a   1.000
_cell.length_b   1.000
_cell.length_c   1.000
_cell.angle_alpha   90.00
_cell.angle_beta   90.00
_cell.angle_gamma   90.00
#
_symmetry.space_group_name_H-M   'P 1'
#
loop_
_entity.id
_entity.type
_entity.pdbx_description
1 polymer ?
#
loop_
_entity_poly.entity_id
_entity_poly.type
_entity_poly.pdbx_seq_one_letter_code
_entity_poly.pdbx_strand_id
1 'polypeptide(L)'
;MSHKDTQLNLLIDFLSSQDNGMGILTVSGTYFENDKKIGVIRRLVKYDWVLLNSSYRLSTTEIRKSSRDETLSDEDLELLLPGFFTHIGGKFDLTIATVDNAGYVFSAGVRPLFFCEVTN
;
A
#
# COMPACT_ATOMS: atom_id res chain seq x y z
N MET A 1 -30.56 -6.11 -9.69
CA MET A 1 -29.33 -6.35 -8.91
C MET A 1 -29.15 -5.15 -8.00
N SER A 2 -29.25 -5.32 -6.67
CA SER A 2 -28.99 -4.22 -5.73
C SER A 2 -27.49 -3.95 -5.72
N HIS A 3 -27.07 -2.74 -6.06
CA HIS A 3 -25.70 -2.31 -5.81
C HIS A 3 -25.48 -2.36 -4.29
N LYS A 4 -24.50 -3.13 -3.83
CA LYS A 4 -24.00 -3.04 -2.47
C LYS A 4 -23.08 -1.83 -2.42
N ASP A 5 -23.29 -0.95 -1.45
CA ASP A 5 -22.34 0.12 -1.18
C ASP A 5 -21.17 -0.47 -0.40
N THR A 6 -19.94 -0.33 -0.92
CA THR A 6 -18.74 -0.91 -0.34
C THR A 6 -17.68 0.14 -0.12
N GLN A 7 -17.08 0.13 1.07
CA GLN A 7 -16.07 1.12 1.46
C GLN A 7 -14.93 0.43 2.19
N LEU A 8 -13.70 0.73 1.77
CA LEU A 8 -12.48 0.30 2.44
C LEU A 8 -11.69 1.53 2.87
N ASN A 9 -11.65 1.77 4.18
CA ASN A 9 -10.87 2.87 4.75
C ASN A 9 -9.50 2.35 5.18
N LEU A 10 -8.43 2.87 4.58
CA LEU A 10 -7.06 2.42 4.80
C LEU A 10 -6.18 3.54 5.33
N LEU A 11 -5.30 3.17 6.25
CA LEU A 11 -4.10 3.90 6.61
C LEU A 11 -2.89 3.04 6.22
N ILE A 12 -1.99 3.62 5.44
CA ILE A 12 -0.77 2.98 4.96
C ILE A 12 0.41 3.85 5.36
N ASP A 13 1.27 3.32 6.22
CA ASP A 13 2.49 4.01 6.64
C ASP A 13 3.71 3.36 5.98
N PHE A 14 4.50 4.15 5.26
CA PHE A 14 5.73 3.72 4.63
C PHE A 14 6.94 4.04 5.52
N LEU A 15 7.72 3.02 5.84
CA LEU A 15 8.98 3.12 6.57
C LEU A 15 10.09 2.55 5.67
N SER A 16 10.72 3.42 4.88
CA SER A 16 11.84 3.07 4.00
C SER A 16 13.17 3.50 4.59
N SER A 17 14.14 2.58 4.66
CA SER A 17 15.55 2.92 4.90
C SER A 17 16.30 2.95 3.57
N GLN A 18 17.00 4.05 3.26
CA GLN A 18 17.73 4.18 2.00
C GLN A 18 18.87 3.16 1.86
N ASP A 19 19.40 2.65 2.98
CA ASP A 19 20.70 1.98 2.99
C ASP A 19 20.72 0.61 2.28
N ASN A 20 19.57 -0.08 2.21
CA ASN A 20 19.56 -1.51 1.82
C ASN A 20 18.57 -1.88 0.71
N GLY A 21 17.89 -0.92 0.07
CA GLY A 21 16.90 -1.26 -0.96
C GLY A 21 15.68 -2.04 -0.44
N MET A 22 15.43 -1.96 0.87
CA MET A 22 14.39 -2.71 1.58
C MET A 22 13.61 -1.80 2.51
N GLY A 23 12.32 -2.08 2.65
CA GLY A 23 11.41 -1.27 3.43
C GLY A 23 10.34 -2.10 4.11
N ILE A 24 9.66 -1.42 5.03
CA ILE A 24 8.52 -1.95 5.73
C ILE A 24 7.37 -0.98 5.51
N LEU A 25 6.19 -1.52 5.25
CA LEU A 25 4.96 -0.74 5.32
C LEU A 25 3.97 -1.41 6.27
N THR A 26 3.17 -0.61 6.95
CA THR A 26 2.04 -1.10 7.74
C THR A 26 0.73 -0.73 7.07
N VAL A 27 -0.15 -1.71 6.90
CA VAL A 27 -1.51 -1.52 6.41
C VAL A 27 -2.47 -1.76 7.55
N SER A 28 -3.33 -0.78 7.81
CA SER A 28 -4.45 -0.95 8.71
C SER A 28 -5.72 -0.35 8.11
N GLY A 29 -6.86 -0.96 8.37
CA GLY A 29 -8.09 -0.48 7.78
C GLY A 29 -9.32 -1.29 8.13
N THR A 30 -10.48 -0.75 7.79
CA THR A 30 -11.77 -1.40 8.03
C THR A 30 -12.59 -1.42 6.75
N TYR A 31 -13.12 -2.59 6.42
CA TYR A 31 -14.02 -2.82 5.30
C TYR A 31 -15.47 -2.79 5.75
N PHE A 32 -16.30 -2.07 4.99
CA PHE A 32 -17.72 -1.88 5.24
C PHE A 32 -18.54 -2.29 4.01
N GLU A 33 -19.69 -2.92 4.25
CA GLU A 33 -20.74 -3.12 3.25
C GLU A 33 -22.05 -2.57 3.80
N ASN A 34 -22.67 -1.63 3.08
CA ASN A 34 -23.90 -0.93 3.49
C ASN A 34 -23.77 -0.39 4.93
N ASP A 35 -22.71 0.38 5.20
CA ASP A 35 -22.33 0.95 6.50
C ASP A 35 -22.06 -0.05 7.64
N LYS A 36 -22.15 -1.35 7.37
CA LYS A 36 -21.84 -2.39 8.35
C LYS A 36 -20.39 -2.80 8.23
N LYS A 37 -19.66 -2.74 9.34
CA LYS A 37 -18.30 -3.30 9.46
C LYS A 37 -18.33 -4.79 9.15
N ILE A 38 -17.61 -5.18 8.09
CA ILE A 38 -17.44 -6.58 7.68
C ILE A 38 -16.13 -7.14 8.22
N GLY A 39 -15.07 -6.34 8.21
CA GLY A 39 -13.79 -6.82 8.73
C GLY A 39 -12.70 -5.76 8.80
N VAL A 40 -11.55 -6.19 9.31
CA VAL A 40 -10.37 -5.36 9.52
C VAL A 40 -9.19 -5.99 8.79
N ILE A 41 -8.39 -5.15 8.15
CA ILE A 41 -7.04 -5.48 7.69
C ILE A 41 -6.04 -4.91 8.69
N ARG A 42 -5.05 -5.72 9.09
CA ARG A 42 -3.94 -5.25 9.92
C ARG A 42 -2.72 -6.12 9.70
N ARG A 43 -1.82 -5.63 8.84
CA ARG A 43 -0.62 -6.38 8.44
C ARG A 43 0.57 -5.47 8.22
N LEU A 44 1.74 -6.06 8.36
CA LEU A 44 3.02 -5.48 8.00
C LEU A 44 3.50 -6.17 6.72
N VAL A 45 3.91 -5.39 5.73
CA VAL A 45 4.47 -5.90 4.47
C VAL A 45 5.92 -5.44 4.39
N LYS A 46 6.83 -6.40 4.27
CA LYS A 46 8.22 -6.10 3.92
C LYS A 46 8.35 -6.15 2.40
N TYR A 47 9.11 -5.23 1.85
CA TYR A 47 9.32 -5.13 0.42
C TYR A 47 10.77 -4.81 0.10
N ASP A 48 11.22 -5.26 -1.06
CA ASP A 48 12.39 -4.71 -1.73
C ASP A 48 11.96 -3.67 -2.78
N TRP A 49 12.90 -2.87 -3.25
CA TRP A 49 12.68 -2.07 -4.45
C TRP A 49 13.87 -2.09 -5.39
N VAL A 50 13.56 -1.96 -6.68
CA VAL A 50 14.53 -1.74 -7.73
C VAL A 50 14.21 -0.48 -8.51
N LEU A 51 15.23 0.27 -8.89
CA LEU A 51 15.09 1.42 -9.78
C LEU A 51 14.99 0.93 -11.22
N LEU A 52 13.89 1.27 -11.89
CA LEU A 52 13.62 1.01 -13.29
C LEU A 52 13.45 2.34 -14.02
N ASN A 53 14.49 2.78 -14.70
CA ASN A 53 14.59 4.09 -15.35
C ASN A 53 14.31 5.23 -14.34
N SER A 54 13.05 5.70 -14.29
CA SER A 54 12.56 6.80 -13.45
C SER A 54 11.45 6.37 -12.47
N SER A 55 11.32 5.07 -12.24
CA SER A 55 10.30 4.48 -11.36
C SER A 55 10.91 3.46 -10.42
N TYR A 56 10.35 3.33 -9.23
CA TYR A 56 10.67 2.30 -8.27
C TYR A 56 9.64 1.19 -8.39
N ARG A 57 10.10 -0.03 -8.64
CA ARG A 57 9.25 -1.21 -8.56
C ARG A 57 9.47 -1.86 -7.21
N LEU A 58 8.42 -1.88 -6.40
CA LEU A 58 8.42 -2.51 -5.09
C LEU A 58 7.93 -3.95 -5.24
N SER A 59 8.60 -4.90 -4.59
CA SER A 59 8.18 -6.30 -4.56
C SER A 59 8.02 -6.77 -3.12
N THR A 60 6.89 -7.38 -2.82
CA THR A 60 6.63 -7.91 -1.49
C THR A 60 7.48 -9.13 -1.22
N THR A 61 8.24 -9.09 -0.13
CA THR A 61 9.13 -10.19 0.29
C THR A 61 8.55 -10.96 1.48
N GLU A 62 7.76 -10.31 2.33
CA GLU A 62 7.14 -10.93 3.50
C GLU A 62 5.85 -10.22 3.88
N ILE A 63 4.83 -10.98 4.31
CA ILE A 63 3.60 -10.43 4.89
C ILE A 63 3.41 -11.01 6.29
N ARG A 64 3.34 -10.14 7.29
CA ARG A 64 3.06 -10.49 8.68
C ARG A 64 1.70 -9.95 9.08
N LYS A 65 0.73 -10.85 9.20
CA LYS A 65 -0.65 -10.52 9.60
C LYS A 65 -0.76 -10.42 11.11
N SER A 66 -1.58 -9.50 11.61
CA SER A 66 -1.96 -9.50 13.02
C SER A 66 -2.96 -10.61 13.27
N SER A 67 -2.53 -11.69 13.93
CA SER A 67 -3.39 -12.83 14.26
C SER A 67 -4.54 -12.52 15.21
N ARG A 68 -4.49 -11.36 15.90
CA ARG A 68 -5.53 -10.92 16.83
C ARG A 68 -6.54 -9.96 16.20
N ASP A 69 -6.09 -9.11 15.28
CA ASP A 69 -6.88 -7.96 14.83
C ASP A 69 -7.32 -8.05 13.37
N GLU A 70 -6.62 -8.81 12.53
CA GLU A 70 -6.99 -8.99 11.14
C GLU A 70 -8.09 -10.04 11.03
N THR A 71 -9.22 -9.65 10.45
CA THR A 71 -10.40 -10.51 10.34
C THR A 71 -10.81 -10.79 8.89
N LEU A 72 -10.29 -10.03 7.93
CA LEU A 72 -10.53 -10.30 6.50
C LEU A 72 -9.63 -11.46 6.05
N SER A 73 -10.19 -12.36 5.26
CA SER A 73 -9.42 -13.46 4.67
C SER A 73 -8.48 -12.94 3.57
N ASP A 74 -7.49 -13.74 3.18
CA ASP A 74 -6.63 -13.38 2.04
C ASP A 74 -7.44 -13.28 0.74
N GLU A 75 -8.41 -14.18 0.57
CA GLU A 75 -9.31 -14.22 -0.59
C GLU A 75 -10.14 -12.92 -0.68
N ASP A 76 -10.69 -12.44 0.44
CA ASP A 76 -11.40 -11.16 0.47
C ASP A 76 -10.45 -10.00 0.12
N LEU A 77 -9.22 -10.02 0.64
CA LEU A 77 -8.27 -8.94 0.44
C LEU A 77 -7.70 -8.90 -0.97
N GLU A 78 -7.55 -10.03 -1.65
CA GLU A 78 -7.16 -10.08 -3.06
C GLU A 78 -8.21 -9.45 -3.99
N LEU A 79 -9.49 -9.46 -3.59
CA LEU A 79 -10.55 -8.77 -4.32
C LEU A 79 -10.56 -7.25 -4.06
N LEU A 80 -10.04 -6.82 -2.91
CA LEU A 80 -10.10 -5.44 -2.44
C LEU A 80 -8.82 -4.64 -2.69
N LEU A 81 -7.67 -5.30 -2.72
CA LEU A 81 -6.35 -4.66 -2.74
C LEU A 81 -5.47 -5.21 -3.86
N PRO A 82 -4.54 -4.39 -4.39
CA PRO A 82 -3.50 -4.87 -5.28
C PRO A 82 -2.64 -5.97 -4.65
N GLY A 83 -2.14 -6.87 -5.51
CA GLY A 83 -1.36 -8.05 -5.11
C GLY A 83 -0.17 -7.78 -4.18
N PHE A 84 0.46 -6.61 -4.32
CA PHE A 84 1.52 -6.15 -3.42
C PHE A 84 1.15 -6.20 -1.94
N PHE A 85 -0.09 -5.89 -1.57
CA PHE A 85 -0.53 -5.90 -0.17
C PHE A 85 -1.01 -7.28 0.31
N THR A 86 -1.17 -8.25 -0.60
CA THR A 86 -1.89 -9.49 -0.33
C THR A 86 -1.05 -10.76 -0.44
N HIS A 87 -0.02 -10.80 -1.30
CA HIS A 87 0.85 -11.97 -1.44
C HIS A 87 2.32 -11.64 -1.67
N ILE A 88 3.18 -12.62 -1.35
CA ILE A 88 4.63 -12.57 -1.61
C ILE A 88 4.87 -12.56 -3.12
N GLY A 89 5.75 -11.68 -3.59
CA GLY A 89 6.03 -11.46 -5.01
C GLY A 89 5.06 -10.51 -5.70
N GLY A 90 4.02 -10.04 -5.00
CA GLY A 90 3.16 -8.96 -5.47
C GLY A 90 3.97 -7.70 -5.76
N LYS A 91 3.62 -6.98 -6.82
CA LYS A 91 4.39 -5.83 -7.31
C LYS A 91 3.59 -4.55 -7.25
N PHE A 92 4.26 -3.46 -6.94
CA PHE A 92 3.69 -2.12 -6.95
C PHE A 92 4.68 -1.13 -7.56
N ASP A 93 4.28 -0.48 -8.65
CA ASP A 93 5.11 0.49 -9.35
C ASP A 93 4.81 1.89 -8.81
N LEU A 94 5.83 2.50 -8.23
CA LEU A 94 5.82 3.88 -7.75
C LEU A 94 6.71 4.74 -8.63
N THR A 95 6.14 5.77 -9.24
CA THR A 95 6.89 6.83 -9.91
C THR A 95 7.13 7.96 -8.92
N ILE A 96 8.38 8.42 -8.80
CA ILE A 96 8.73 9.60 -8.03
C ILE A 96 9.13 10.68 -9.02
N ALA A 97 8.35 11.77 -9.09
CA ALA A 97 8.64 12.92 -9.93
C ALA A 97 9.02 14.11 -9.04
N THR A 98 10.10 14.81 -9.37
CA THR A 98 10.44 16.08 -8.72
C THR A 98 9.49 17.18 -9.21
N VAL A 99 8.98 17.97 -8.28
CA VAL A 99 8.19 19.17 -8.57
C VAL A 99 9.04 20.37 -8.20
N ASP A 100 9.86 20.80 -9.15
CA ASP A 100 10.83 21.88 -9.01
C ASP A 100 11.54 21.85 -7.64
N ASN A 101 11.64 23.01 -6.97
CA ASN A 101 12.22 23.14 -5.64
C ASN A 101 11.19 22.91 -4.52
N ALA A 102 9.97 22.46 -4.84
CA ALA A 102 8.90 22.31 -3.86
C ALA A 102 8.90 20.93 -3.19
N GLY A 103 9.25 19.86 -3.93
CA GLY A 103 9.08 18.52 -3.38
C GLY A 103 9.17 17.38 -4.39
N TYR A 104 8.69 16.23 -3.92
CA TYR A 104 8.58 14.99 -4.69
C TYR A 104 7.12 14.53 -4.70
N VAL A 105 6.58 14.21 -5.87
CA VAL A 105 5.27 13.56 -6.02
C VAL A 105 5.49 12.07 -6.26
N PHE A 106 4.88 11.27 -5.40
CA PHE A 106 4.80 9.83 -5.56
C PHE A 106 3.49 9.49 -6.25
N SER A 107 3.55 8.68 -7.31
CA SER A 107 2.40 8.29 -8.11
C SER A 107 2.38 6.78 -8.36
N ALA A 108 1.18 6.20 -8.43
CA ALA A 108 0.99 4.87 -9.00
C ALA A 108 0.30 5.02 -10.36
N GLY A 109 1.05 4.72 -11.44
CA GLY A 109 0.63 5.05 -12.79
C GLY A 109 0.42 6.56 -12.95
N VAL A 110 -0.77 6.97 -13.40
CA VAL A 110 -1.14 8.38 -13.60
C VAL A 110 -1.73 9.06 -12.37
N ARG A 111 -1.91 8.33 -11.26
CA ARG A 111 -2.56 8.84 -10.06
C ARG A 111 -1.51 9.28 -9.03
N PRO A 112 -1.45 10.56 -8.66
CA PRO A 112 -0.62 11.00 -7.54
C PRO A 112 -1.20 10.42 -6.24
N LEU A 113 -0.32 9.87 -5.40
CA LEU A 113 -0.66 9.27 -4.11
C LEU A 113 -0.33 10.22 -2.96
N PHE A 114 0.88 10.78 -2.95
CA PHE A 114 1.33 11.69 -1.91
C PHE A 114 2.42 12.64 -2.42
N PHE A 115 2.50 13.81 -1.78
CA PHE A 115 3.50 14.84 -2.02
C PHE A 115 4.37 14.99 -0.78
N CYS A 116 5.69 14.88 -0.96
CA CYS A 116 6.68 15.15 0.08
C CYS A 116 7.31 16.51 -0.20
N GLU A 117 7.03 17.49 0.66
CA GLU A 117 7.65 18.81 0.60
C GLU A 117 9.11 18.73 1.06
N VAL A 118 10.01 19.45 0.36
CA VAL A 118 11.37 19.67 0.87
C VAL A 118 11.33 20.83 1.85
N THR A 119 11.32 20.52 3.15
CA THR A 119 11.50 21.54 4.20
C THR A 119 12.98 21.90 4.34
N ASN A 120 13.32 23.15 4.06
CA ASN A 120 14.61 23.76 4.36
C ASN A 120 14.79 24.05 5.85
#